data_AF-A0A847CQB4-F1
#
_entry.id   AF-A0A847CQB4-F1
#
_cell.length_a   1.000
_cell.length_b   1.000
_cell.length_c   1.000
_cell.angle_alpha   90.00
_cell.angle_beta   90.00
_cell.angle_gamma   90.00
#
_symmetry.space_group_name_H-M   'P 1'
#
loop_
_entity.id
_entity.type
_entity.pdbx_description
1 polymer ?
#
loop_
_entity_poly.entity_id
_entity_poly.type
_entity_poly.pdbx_seq_one_letter_code
_entity_poly.pdbx_strand_id
1 'polypeptide(L)'
;MVVSVKQMYAGDGYAYLLRTTADAQGGVLAVSHMTAYYTEEGTPPGQWLGSGIDGLAGDMAVGDVVTVEQMDALYKQGVDPVTGEKLGQGFKRQASLEQRIARRVNLIPKRVTGDAREQLISKIREEESSRKVSKAVSGFDFTFSPVKSVSALWAVADCGVREQIYEAHRAALADVIDTMERRVV
;
A
#
# COMPACT_ATOMS: atom_id res chain seq x y z
N MET A 1 8.39 -4.91 20.92
CA MET A 1 7.86 -4.23 19.72
C MET A 1 6.52 -4.87 19.39
N VAL A 2 5.54 -4.08 18.95
CA VAL A 2 4.25 -4.61 18.48
C VAL A 2 4.17 -4.38 16.98
N VAL A 3 3.71 -5.39 16.24
CA VAL A 3 3.49 -5.31 14.79
C VAL A 3 2.00 -5.41 14.54
N SER A 4 1.41 -4.42 13.87
CA SER A 4 0.06 -4.51 13.34
C SER A 4 0.11 -4.76 11.83
N VAL A 5 -0.85 -5.54 11.33
CA VAL A 5 -0.93 -5.92 9.92
C VAL A 5 -2.27 -5.52 9.36
N LYS A 6 -2.26 -4.84 8.21
CA LYS A 6 -3.46 -4.43 7.50
C LYS A 6 -3.37 -4.82 6.03
N GLN A 7 -4.44 -5.39 5.49
CA GLN A 7 -4.54 -5.64 4.06
C GLN A 7 -4.72 -4.33 3.29
N MET A 8 -3.95 -4.17 2.23
CA MET A 8 -4.13 -3.14 1.23
C MET A 8 -4.82 -3.73 0.01
N TYR A 9 -5.77 -2.99 -0.56
CA TYR A 9 -6.53 -3.43 -1.71
C TYR A 9 -6.12 -2.64 -2.95
N ALA A 10 -6.08 -3.32 -4.09
CA ALA A 10 -5.80 -2.71 -5.39
C ALA A 10 -6.80 -1.56 -5.66
N GLY A 11 -6.28 -0.43 -6.14
CA GLY A 11 -7.01 0.84 -6.21
C GLY A 11 -6.49 1.80 -5.13
N ASP A 12 -7.37 2.50 -4.43
CA ASP A 12 -6.97 3.59 -3.52
C ASP A 12 -6.44 3.12 -2.15
N GLY A 13 -6.20 1.81 -1.97
CA GLY A 13 -5.86 1.22 -0.68
C GLY A 13 -4.56 1.73 -0.08
N TYR A 14 -3.62 2.20 -0.91
CA TYR A 14 -2.31 2.74 -0.51
C TYR A 14 -2.27 4.27 -0.58
N ALA A 15 -3.36 4.94 -0.98
CA ALA A 15 -3.39 6.39 -1.15
C ALA A 15 -3.07 7.16 0.16
N TYR A 16 -3.32 6.54 1.32
CA TYR A 16 -2.94 7.12 2.61
C TYR A 16 -1.41 7.14 2.82
N LEU A 17 -0.67 6.20 2.23
CA LEU A 17 0.80 6.15 2.26
C LEU A 17 1.41 7.19 1.32
N LEU A 18 0.70 7.57 0.25
CA LEU A 18 1.19 8.57 -0.70
C LEU A 18 1.36 9.95 -0.05
N ARG A 19 0.53 10.29 0.95
CA ARG A 19 0.63 11.56 1.68
C ARG A 19 1.97 11.72 2.39
N THR A 20 2.57 10.61 2.87
CA THR A 20 3.86 10.63 3.56
C THR A 20 5.06 10.58 2.62
N THR A 21 4.93 10.01 1.42
CA THR A 21 5.99 10.00 0.39
C THR A 21 6.03 11.27 -0.47
N ALA A 22 4.91 11.96 -0.63
CA ALA A 22 4.81 13.17 -1.46
C ALA A 22 5.48 14.40 -0.84
N ASP A 23 5.50 14.48 0.50
CA ASP A 23 6.15 15.58 1.23
C ASP A 23 7.69 15.59 1.05
N ALA A 24 8.28 14.52 0.51
CA ALA A 24 9.72 14.37 0.36
C ALA A 24 10.30 14.79 -1.01
N GLN A 25 9.48 15.26 -1.97
CA GLN A 25 9.99 15.79 -3.24
C GLN A 25 10.53 17.24 -3.13
N GLY A 26 10.46 17.87 -1.95
CA GLY A 26 11.05 19.18 -1.68
C GLY A 26 12.46 19.10 -1.10
N GLY A 27 13.48 19.22 -1.96
CA GLY A 27 14.85 19.70 -1.67
C GLY A 27 15.59 19.18 -0.41
N VAL A 28 16.56 18.29 -0.60
CA VAL A 28 17.48 17.84 0.47
C VAL A 28 18.66 18.81 0.63
N LEU A 29 18.82 19.40 1.81
CA LEU A 29 20.14 19.77 2.34
C LEU A 29 20.56 18.73 3.38
N ALA A 30 21.80 18.27 3.26
CA ALA A 30 22.42 17.28 4.14
C ALA A 30 22.63 17.85 5.56
N VAL A 31 21.65 17.64 6.43
CA VAL A 31 21.75 17.78 7.88
C VAL A 31 21.16 16.49 8.47
N SER A 32 21.84 15.89 9.46
CA SER A 32 21.52 14.60 10.09
C SER A 32 20.03 14.23 10.00
N HIS A 33 19.76 13.14 9.27
CA HIS A 33 18.43 12.55 9.00
C HIS A 33 17.54 12.34 10.24
N MET A 34 18.10 12.49 11.45
CA MET A 34 17.40 12.39 12.73
C MET A 34 16.71 13.70 13.15
N THR A 35 17.25 14.86 12.79
CA THR A 35 16.67 16.17 13.16
C THR A 35 15.46 16.49 12.30
N ALA A 36 15.50 16.16 11.00
CA ALA A 36 14.43 16.47 10.05
C ALA A 36 13.04 15.93 10.44
N TYR A 37 12.94 14.76 11.09
CA TYR A 37 11.65 14.17 11.51
C TYR A 37 10.90 15.04 12.55
N TYR A 38 11.61 15.86 13.33
CA TYR A 38 11.00 16.63 14.43
C TYR A 38 11.42 18.11 14.50
N THR A 39 12.39 18.57 13.69
CA THR A 39 12.78 19.99 13.59
C THR A 39 12.47 20.62 12.24
N GLU A 40 12.18 19.84 11.20
CA GLU A 40 11.71 20.33 9.90
C GLU A 40 10.30 19.78 9.59
N GLU A 41 9.51 20.51 8.81
CA GLU A 41 8.18 20.06 8.39
C GLU A 41 8.30 18.88 7.40
N GLY A 42 8.27 17.63 7.87
CA GLY A 42 8.16 16.48 6.97
C GLY A 42 8.40 15.11 7.59
N THR A 43 7.78 14.08 7.01
CA THR A 43 8.15 12.67 7.24
C THR A 43 9.30 12.33 6.30
N PRO A 44 10.38 11.65 6.75
CA PRO A 44 11.44 11.23 5.86
C PRO A 44 10.89 10.32 4.75
N PRO A 45 11.49 10.35 3.55
CA PRO A 45 11.03 9.56 2.42
C PRO A 45 11.03 8.07 2.75
N GLY A 46 10.04 7.35 2.19
CA GLY A 46 10.05 5.90 2.19
C GLY A 46 11.25 5.35 1.42
N GLN A 47 11.80 4.23 1.88
CA GLN A 47 12.95 3.56 1.27
C GLN A 47 12.57 2.15 0.85
N TRP A 48 13.15 1.69 -0.25
CA TRP A 48 13.08 0.29 -0.68
C TRP A 48 13.85 -0.61 0.27
N LEU A 49 13.23 -1.73 0.65
CA LEU A 49 13.80 -2.73 1.56
C LEU A 49 13.47 -4.13 1.06
N GLY A 50 14.29 -5.10 1.46
CA GLY A 50 14.05 -6.52 1.22
C GLY A 50 14.69 -7.08 -0.05
N SER A 51 14.94 -8.38 -0.06
CA SER A 51 15.52 -9.10 -1.20
C SER A 51 14.56 -9.23 -2.39
N GLY A 52 13.27 -8.95 -2.19
CA GLY A 52 12.28 -8.97 -3.28
C GLY A 52 12.55 -7.97 -4.40
N ILE A 53 13.39 -6.96 -4.14
CA ILE A 53 13.82 -5.96 -5.14
C ILE A 53 14.57 -6.63 -6.29
N ASP A 54 15.31 -7.71 -6.04
CA ASP A 54 16.04 -8.46 -7.08
C ASP A 54 15.10 -9.08 -8.13
N GLY A 55 13.81 -9.22 -7.81
CA GLY A 55 12.77 -9.68 -8.73
C GLY A 55 12.14 -8.57 -9.57
N LEU A 56 12.49 -7.30 -9.33
CA LEU A 56 12.05 -6.15 -10.10
C LEU A 56 13.11 -5.81 -11.16
N ALA A 57 12.67 -5.23 -12.26
CA ALA A 57 13.58 -4.79 -13.32
C ALA A 57 14.26 -3.47 -12.96
N GLY A 58 15.42 -3.23 -13.57
CA GLY A 58 16.20 -2.00 -13.43
C GLY A 58 17.23 -2.03 -12.31
N ASP A 59 17.98 -0.93 -12.17
CA ASP A 59 19.05 -0.78 -11.17
C ASP A 59 18.53 -0.26 -9.82
N MET A 60 17.38 -0.77 -9.36
CA MET A 60 16.84 -0.41 -8.04
C MET A 60 17.60 -1.14 -6.94
N ALA A 61 17.89 -0.44 -5.85
CA ALA A 61 18.64 -0.98 -4.72
C ALA A 61 17.91 -0.79 -3.39
N VAL A 62 18.26 -1.63 -2.41
CA VAL A 62 17.88 -1.42 -1.01
C VAL A 62 18.39 -0.05 -0.55
N GLY A 63 17.50 0.75 0.04
CA GLY A 63 17.79 2.10 0.51
C GLY A 63 17.40 3.21 -0.47
N ASP A 64 17.10 2.90 -1.73
CA ASP A 64 16.61 3.88 -2.69
C ASP A 64 15.28 4.49 -2.24
N VAL A 65 15.07 5.77 -2.57
CA VAL A 65 13.83 6.47 -2.23
C VAL A 65 12.68 5.95 -3.09
N VAL A 66 11.56 5.65 -2.43
CA VAL A 66 10.32 5.23 -3.09
C VAL A 66 9.62 6.43 -3.72
N THR A 67 9.28 6.33 -5.01
CA THR A 67 8.46 7.36 -5.69
C THR A 67 6.97 7.02 -5.71
N VAL A 68 6.13 8.04 -5.92
CA VAL A 68 4.67 7.88 -6.02
C VAL A 68 4.29 7.03 -7.24
N GLU A 69 5.02 7.18 -8.34
CA GLU A 69 4.82 6.44 -9.59
C GLU A 69 5.10 4.95 -9.38
N GLN A 70 6.20 4.63 -8.69
CA GLN A 70 6.55 3.24 -8.37
C GLN A 70 5.50 2.60 -7.45
N MET A 71 4.97 3.35 -6.48
CA MET A 71 3.87 2.89 -5.62
C MET A 71 2.58 2.64 -6.40
N ASP A 72 2.24 3.52 -7.37
CA ASP A 72 1.07 3.34 -8.23
C ASP A 72 1.21 2.10 -9.13
N ALA A 73 2.38 1.92 -9.75
CA ALA A 73 2.69 0.75 -10.55
C ALA A 73 2.49 -0.56 -9.77
N LEU A 74 3.07 -0.67 -8.57
CA LEU A 74 2.94 -1.88 -7.75
C LEU A 74 1.54 -2.09 -7.17
N TYR A 75 1.01 -1.11 -6.44
CA TYR A 75 -0.17 -1.33 -5.59
C TYR A 75 -1.51 -1.09 -6.30
N LYS A 76 -1.53 -0.34 -7.40
CA LYS A 76 -2.74 -0.10 -8.19
C LYS A 76 -2.79 -0.94 -9.44
N GLN A 77 -1.69 -1.02 -10.16
CA GLN A 77 -1.64 -1.62 -11.48
C GLN A 77 -1.18 -3.08 -11.42
N GLY A 78 -0.32 -3.43 -10.46
CA GLY A 78 0.28 -4.76 -10.35
C GLY A 78 1.31 -4.99 -11.45
N VAL A 79 2.11 -3.96 -11.74
CA VAL A 79 3.14 -3.95 -12.76
C VAL A 79 4.48 -3.54 -12.15
N ASP A 80 5.56 -3.91 -12.82
CA ASP A 80 6.92 -3.59 -12.46
C ASP A 80 7.09 -2.06 -12.44
N PRO A 81 7.67 -1.49 -11.37
CA PRO A 81 7.73 -0.04 -11.17
C PRO A 81 8.70 0.68 -12.11
N VAL A 82 9.56 -0.04 -12.84
CA VAL A 82 10.53 0.53 -13.78
C VAL A 82 10.08 0.33 -15.22
N THR A 83 9.70 -0.90 -15.56
CA THR A 83 9.38 -1.30 -16.94
C THR A 83 7.90 -1.22 -17.28
N GLY A 84 7.03 -1.24 -16.26
CA GLY A 84 5.58 -1.35 -16.46
C GLY A 84 5.12 -2.74 -16.92
N GLU A 85 6.02 -3.73 -16.95
CA GLU A 85 5.66 -5.10 -17.28
C GLU A 85 4.79 -5.73 -16.20
N LYS A 86 3.93 -6.66 -16.59
CA LYS A 86 2.98 -7.26 -15.65
C LYS A 86 3.71 -8.15 -14.64
N LEU A 87 3.49 -7.90 -13.34
CA LEU A 87 3.98 -8.78 -12.28
C LEU A 87 3.02 -9.96 -12.07
N GLY A 88 3.53 -11.17 -12.31
CA GLY A 88 2.79 -12.42 -12.15
C GLY A 88 1.42 -12.41 -12.85
N GLN A 89 0.36 -12.72 -12.11
CA GLN A 89 -1.01 -12.79 -12.66
C GLN A 89 -1.72 -11.42 -12.74
N GLY A 90 -1.14 -10.36 -12.14
CA GLY A 90 -1.77 -9.04 -12.01
C GLY A 90 -3.04 -9.05 -11.16
N PHE A 91 -3.53 -7.86 -10.79
CA PHE A 91 -4.76 -7.76 -9.99
C PHE A 91 -6.00 -8.08 -10.82
N LYS A 92 -6.82 -9.02 -10.34
CA LYS A 92 -8.13 -9.28 -10.93
C LYS A 92 -9.03 -8.07 -10.72
N ARG A 93 -9.29 -7.32 -11.80
CA ARG A 93 -10.26 -6.23 -11.79
C ARG A 93 -11.67 -6.81 -11.72
N GLN A 94 -12.33 -6.60 -10.59
CA GLN A 94 -13.75 -6.90 -10.42
C GLN A 94 -14.56 -6.02 -11.40
N ALA A 95 -15.61 -6.58 -12.00
CA ALA A 95 -16.50 -5.80 -12.85
C ALA A 95 -17.17 -4.69 -12.03
N SER A 96 -17.29 -3.49 -12.61
CA SER A 96 -17.97 -2.37 -11.96
C SER A 96 -19.43 -2.70 -11.66
N LEU A 97 -20.05 -1.96 -10.73
CA LEU A 97 -21.48 -2.12 -10.43
C LEU A 97 -22.33 -2.02 -11.71
N GLU A 98 -22.05 -1.02 -12.55
CA GLU A 98 -22.71 -0.83 -13.84
C GLU A 98 -22.52 -2.04 -14.78
N GLN A 99 -21.30 -2.58 -14.89
CA GLN A 99 -21.04 -3.75 -15.72
C GLN A 99 -21.77 -5.00 -15.20
N ARG A 100 -21.86 -5.16 -13.87
CA ARG A 100 -22.61 -6.26 -13.24
C ARG A 100 -24.12 -6.13 -13.48
N ILE A 101 -24.67 -4.93 -13.31
CA ILE A 101 -26.08 -4.63 -13.61
C ILE A 101 -26.34 -4.88 -15.09
N ALA A 102 -25.57 -4.28 -16.00
CA ALA A 102 -25.75 -4.43 -17.44
C ALA A 102 -25.70 -5.90 -17.88
N ARG A 103 -24.77 -6.69 -17.34
CA ARG A 103 -24.69 -8.14 -17.61
C ARG A 103 -25.99 -8.85 -17.22
N ARG A 104 -26.55 -8.56 -16.04
CA ARG A 104 -27.79 -9.19 -15.56
C ARG A 104 -29.03 -8.68 -16.31
N VAL A 105 -29.07 -7.40 -16.66
CA VAL A 105 -30.15 -6.81 -17.47
C VAL A 105 -30.17 -7.43 -18.87
N ASN A 106 -29.01 -7.69 -19.46
CA ASN A 106 -28.91 -8.36 -20.76
C ASN A 106 -29.42 -9.82 -20.74
N LEU A 107 -29.48 -10.45 -19.57
CA LEU A 107 -30.04 -11.80 -19.41
C LEU A 107 -31.58 -11.79 -19.25
N ILE A 108 -32.22 -10.62 -19.10
CA ILE A 108 -33.68 -10.54 -19.00
C ILE A 108 -34.29 -10.93 -20.35
N PRO A 109 -35.12 -11.99 -20.42
CA PRO A 109 -35.72 -12.43 -21.67
C PRO A 109 -36.45 -11.29 -22.40
N LYS A 110 -36.26 -11.18 -23.72
CA LYS A 110 -36.87 -10.12 -24.55
C LYS A 110 -38.42 -10.11 -24.50
N ARG A 111 -39.03 -11.25 -24.14
CA ARG A 111 -40.48 -11.39 -23.94
C ARG A 111 -41.02 -10.62 -22.74
N VAL A 112 -40.17 -10.25 -21.78
CA VAL A 112 -40.56 -9.45 -20.61
C VAL A 112 -40.39 -7.97 -20.95
N THR A 113 -41.51 -7.25 -20.97
CA THR A 113 -41.63 -5.85 -21.38
C THR A 113 -42.43 -5.03 -20.36
N GLY A 114 -42.44 -3.69 -20.53
CA GLY A 114 -43.18 -2.77 -19.67
C GLY A 114 -42.77 -2.85 -18.20
N ASP A 115 -43.74 -2.60 -17.31
CA ASP A 115 -43.55 -2.51 -15.87
C ASP A 115 -42.85 -3.74 -15.27
N ALA A 116 -43.16 -4.95 -15.77
CA ALA A 116 -42.53 -6.19 -15.31
C ALA A 116 -41.01 -6.20 -15.58
N ARG A 117 -40.57 -5.60 -16.69
CA ARG A 117 -39.14 -5.46 -17.00
C ARG A 117 -38.48 -4.42 -16.09
N GLU A 118 -39.15 -3.30 -15.84
CA GLU A 118 -38.63 -2.24 -14.98
C GLU A 118 -38.46 -2.70 -13.53
N GLN A 119 -39.43 -3.44 -13.00
CA GLN A 119 -39.35 -4.05 -11.66
C GLN A 119 -38.16 -5.02 -11.54
N LEU A 120 -37.92 -5.86 -12.56
CA LEU A 120 -36.75 -6.75 -12.58
C LEU A 120 -35.42 -5.98 -12.63
N ILE A 121 -35.35 -4.89 -13.41
CA ILE A 121 -34.15 -4.04 -13.45
C ILE A 121 -33.91 -3.38 -12.10
N SER A 122 -34.96 -2.85 -11.44
CA SER A 122 -34.86 -2.27 -10.09
C SER A 122 -34.33 -3.30 -9.09
N LYS A 123 -34.92 -4.50 -9.09
CA LYS A 123 -34.47 -5.59 -8.22
C LYS A 123 -33.01 -5.99 -8.47
N ILE A 124 -32.58 -6.06 -9.73
CA ILE A 124 -31.17 -6.33 -10.07
C ILE A 124 -30.25 -5.24 -9.52
N ARG A 125 -30.64 -3.96 -9.59
CA ARG A 125 -29.85 -2.84 -9.06
C ARG A 125 -29.72 -2.91 -7.53
N GLU A 126 -30.81 -3.23 -6.83
CA GLU A 126 -30.82 -3.40 -5.38
C GLU A 126 -29.94 -4.60 -4.95
N GLU A 127 -30.05 -5.73 -5.64
CA GLU A 127 -29.25 -6.93 -5.34
C GLU A 127 -27.76 -6.72 -5.64
N GLU A 128 -27.40 -6.09 -6.77
CA GLU A 128 -25.98 -5.86 -7.11
C GLU A 128 -25.32 -4.78 -6.25
N SER A 129 -26.09 -3.78 -5.79
CA SER A 129 -25.59 -2.73 -4.91
C SER A 129 -25.39 -3.21 -3.46
N SER A 130 -26.26 -4.11 -2.98
CA SER A 130 -26.13 -4.72 -1.65
C SER A 130 -25.09 -5.84 -1.58
N ARG A 131 -24.69 -6.40 -2.73
CA ARG A 131 -23.69 -7.47 -2.79
C ARG A 131 -22.29 -6.98 -2.42
N LYS A 132 -21.70 -7.59 -1.38
CA LYS A 132 -20.28 -7.39 -1.04
C LYS A 132 -19.38 -8.04 -2.10
N VAL A 133 -18.58 -7.22 -2.77
CA VAL A 133 -17.57 -7.66 -3.72
C VAL A 133 -16.20 -7.49 -3.06
N SER A 134 -15.42 -8.56 -2.95
CA SER A 134 -14.06 -8.49 -2.41
C SER A 134 -13.11 -7.86 -3.41
N LYS A 135 -12.38 -6.83 -2.99
CA LYS A 135 -11.30 -6.24 -3.79
C LYS A 135 -10.08 -7.17 -3.78
N ALA A 136 -9.29 -7.14 -4.85
CA ALA A 136 -8.02 -7.85 -4.87
C ALA A 136 -7.08 -7.22 -3.83
N VAL A 137 -6.43 -8.04 -3.00
CA VAL A 137 -5.39 -7.58 -2.08
C VAL A 137 -4.16 -7.25 -2.91
N SER A 138 -3.67 -6.01 -2.81
CA SER A 138 -2.46 -5.56 -3.50
C SER A 138 -1.21 -5.62 -2.63
N GLY A 139 -1.37 -5.76 -1.32
CA GLY A 139 -0.26 -5.96 -0.40
C GLY A 139 -0.70 -5.90 1.05
N PHE A 140 0.27 -5.80 1.95
CA PHE A 140 0.07 -5.72 3.39
C PHE A 140 0.89 -4.56 3.96
N ASP A 141 0.25 -3.74 4.78
CA ASP A 141 0.91 -2.72 5.59
C ASP A 141 1.27 -3.32 6.95
N PHE A 142 2.56 -3.28 7.28
CA PHE A 142 3.09 -3.66 8.57
C PHE A 142 3.54 -2.40 9.31
N THR A 143 2.81 -2.04 10.37
CA THR A 143 3.22 -0.93 11.24
C THR A 143 3.95 -1.47 12.45
N PHE A 144 5.21 -1.06 12.60
CA PHE A 144 6.07 -1.44 13.72
C PHE A 144 6.08 -0.35 14.77
N SER A 145 5.56 -0.67 15.95
CA SER A 145 5.51 0.27 17.07
C SER A 145 6.51 -0.13 18.16
N PRO A 146 7.44 0.76 18.56
CA PRO A 146 8.28 0.53 19.72
C PRO A 146 7.42 0.39 20.99
N VAL A 147 7.98 -0.24 22.02
CA VAL A 147 7.30 -0.30 23.32
C VAL A 147 7.25 1.09 23.95
N LYS A 148 6.18 1.40 24.68
CA LYS A 148 5.91 2.74 25.21
C LYS A 148 7.07 3.33 26.03
N SER A 149 7.80 2.51 26.78
CA SER A 149 8.98 2.94 27.53
C SER A 149 10.12 3.43 26.64
N VAL A 150 10.34 2.78 25.49
CA VAL A 150 11.34 3.20 24.48
C VAL A 150 10.91 4.51 23.83
N SER A 151 9.62 4.67 23.48
CA SER A 151 9.10 5.94 22.96
C SER A 151 9.27 7.09 23.96
N ALA A 152 8.97 6.83 25.24
CA ALA A 152 9.14 7.83 26.30
C ALA A 152 10.62 8.21 26.50
N LEU A 153 11.52 7.22 26.52
CA LEU A 153 12.96 7.44 26.61
C LEU A 153 13.47 8.27 25.42
N TRP A 154 13.08 7.89 24.19
CA TRP A 154 13.46 8.60 22.98
C TRP A 154 13.02 10.07 23.01
N ALA A 155 11.80 10.35 23.49
CA ALA A 155 11.27 11.72 23.56
C ALA A 155 12.12 12.64 24.45
N VAL A 156 12.63 12.14 25.58
CA VAL A 156 13.40 12.95 26.56
C VAL A 156 14.92 12.85 26.41
N ALA A 157 15.41 11.89 25.61
CA ALA A 157 16.82 11.64 25.39
C ALA A 157 17.54 12.79 24.67
N ASP A 158 18.85 12.88 24.87
CA ASP A 158 19.72 13.71 24.04
C ASP A 158 19.86 13.15 22.61
N CYS A 159 20.52 13.91 21.72
CA CYS A 159 20.68 13.52 20.32
C CYS A 159 21.39 12.16 20.16
N GLY A 160 22.45 11.89 20.92
CA GLY A 160 23.23 10.66 20.78
C GLY A 160 22.42 9.44 21.19
N VAL A 161 21.67 9.53 22.29
CA VAL A 161 20.81 8.43 22.75
C VAL A 161 19.62 8.23 21.79
N ARG A 162 19.03 9.31 21.26
CA ARG A 162 17.98 9.20 20.23
C ARG A 162 18.47 8.48 18.98
N GLU A 163 19.70 8.75 18.55
CA GLU A 163 20.33 8.12 17.38
C GLU A 163 20.52 6.63 17.62
N GLN A 164 21.08 6.26 18.78
CA GLN A 164 21.27 4.86 19.15
C GLN A 164 19.94 4.08 19.19
N ILE A 165 18.88 4.68 19.74
CA ILE A 165 17.55 4.05 19.77
C ILE A 165 16.97 3.93 18.35
N TYR A 166 17.15 4.93 17.50
CA TYR A 166 16.69 4.90 16.11
C TYR A 166 17.40 3.81 15.30
N GLU A 167 18.72 3.73 15.39
CA GLU A 167 19.53 2.69 14.74
C GLU A 167 19.18 1.29 15.27
N ALA A 168 19.01 1.14 16.58
CA ALA A 168 18.55 -0.12 17.16
C ALA A 168 17.16 -0.52 16.64
N HIS A 169 16.26 0.45 16.44
CA HIS A 169 14.95 0.20 15.84
C HIS A 169 15.06 -0.21 14.37
N ARG A 170 15.88 0.46 13.56
CA ARG A 170 16.13 0.08 12.15
C ARG A 170 16.74 -1.30 12.03
N ALA A 171 17.72 -1.64 12.88
CA ALA A 171 18.31 -2.97 12.91
C ALA A 171 17.27 -4.05 13.24
N ALA A 172 16.39 -3.78 14.21
CA ALA A 172 15.30 -4.70 14.54
C ALA A 172 14.28 -4.85 13.40
N LEU A 173 14.01 -3.79 12.63
CA LEU A 173 13.16 -3.87 11.43
C LEU A 173 13.78 -4.76 10.36
N ALA A 174 15.08 -4.59 10.09
CA ALA A 174 15.80 -5.39 9.10
C ALA A 174 15.76 -6.89 9.45
N ASP A 175 15.98 -7.24 10.71
CA ASP A 175 15.92 -8.63 11.19
C ASP A 175 14.51 -9.26 11.05
N VAL A 176 13.46 -8.47 11.32
CA VAL A 176 12.09 -8.95 11.11
C VAL A 176 11.77 -9.12 9.63
N ILE A 177 12.19 -8.20 8.77
CA ILE A 177 11.99 -8.30 7.31
C ILE A 177 12.71 -9.55 6.78
N ASP A 178 13.97 -9.75 7.12
CA ASP A 178 14.73 -10.96 6.73
C ASP A 178 14.03 -12.25 7.20
N THR A 179 13.53 -12.26 8.45
CA THR A 179 12.78 -13.40 8.98
C THR A 179 11.48 -13.65 8.21
N MET A 180 10.78 -12.58 7.79
CA MET A 180 9.57 -12.66 6.98
C MET A 180 9.88 -13.20 5.57
N GLU A 181 10.92 -12.69 4.92
CA GLU A 181 11.32 -13.07 3.57
C GLU A 181 11.69 -14.55 3.47
N ARG A 182 12.39 -15.09 4.48
CA ARG A 182 12.69 -16.53 4.57
C ARG A 182 11.47 -17.45 4.68
N ARG A 183 10.29 -16.91 5.00
CA ARG A 183 9.04 -17.66 5.17
C ARG A 183 8.03 -17.42 4.05
N VAL A 184 8.39 -16.64 3.04
CA VAL A 184 7.58 -16.49 1.83
C VAL A 184 7.72 -17.79 1.02
N VAL A 185 6.58 -18.43 0.73
CA VAL A 185 6.46 -19.67 -0.07
C VAL A 185 5.79 -19.36 -1.40
#